data_AF-A0A5C8BT00-F1
#
_entry.id   AF-A0A5C8BT00-F1
#
_cell.length_a   1.000
_cell.length_b   1.000
_cell.length_c   1.000
_cell.angle_alpha   90.00
_cell.angle_beta   90.00
_cell.angle_gamma   90.00
#
_symmetry.space_group_name_H-M   'P 1'
#
loop_
_entity.id
_entity.type
_entity.pdbx_description
1 polymer ?
#
loop_
_entity_poly.entity_id
_entity_poly.type
_entity_poly.pdbx_seq_one_letter_code
_entity_poly.pdbx_strand_id
1 'polypeptide(L)' 'RTKQRLEQLGFNLQQPVVVYCQSHHRSGLAYIVARLLNWPVKAYDAAWSEWGNRLDSPIISGESPS' A
#
# COMPACT_ATOMS: atom_id res chain seq x y z
N ARG A 1 -1.25 -0.34 20.02
CA ARG A 1 -1.07 1.09 19.63
C ARG A 1 -1.18 1.25 18.11
N THR A 2 -0.36 0.57 17.30
CA THR A 2 -0.40 0.70 15.83
C THR A 2 -1.77 0.40 15.22
N LYS A 3 -2.41 -0.72 15.60
CA LYS A 3 -3.77 -1.08 15.17
C LYS A 3 -4.79 0.04 15.41
N GLN A 4 -4.91 0.48 16.66
CA GLN A 4 -5.85 1.53 17.06
C GLN A 4 -5.62 2.85 16.30
N ARG A 5 -4.35 3.22 16.03
CA ARG A 5 -4.05 4.42 15.25
C ARG A 5 -4.49 4.29 13.80
N LEU A 6 -4.31 3.13 13.18
CA LEU A 6 -4.79 2.87 11.82
C LEU A 6 -6.32 2.92 11.75
N GLU A 7 -7.00 2.31 12.72
CA GLU A 7 -8.48 2.36 12.81
C GLU A 7 -8.99 3.81 12.99
N GLN A 8 -8.33 4.63 13.81
CA GLN A 8 -8.64 6.05 13.97
C GLN A 8 -8.44 6.88 12.69
N LEU A 9 -7.50 6.47 11.84
CA LEU A 9 -7.28 7.07 10.52
C LEU A 9 -8.28 6.55 9.47
N GLY A 10 -9.23 5.69 9.86
CA GLY A 10 -10.28 5.16 8.99
C GLY A 10 -9.93 3.86 8.28
N PHE A 11 -8.80 3.22 8.59
CA PHE A 11 -8.46 1.93 7.99
C PHE A 11 -9.31 0.80 8.58
N ASN A 12 -9.94 0.03 7.69
CA ASN A 12 -10.59 -1.22 8.05
C ASN A 12 -9.61 -2.40 7.88
N LEU A 13 -9.13 -2.95 8.99
CA LEU A 13 -8.19 -4.08 8.99
C LEU A 13 -8.81 -5.41 8.53
N GLN A 14 -10.13 -5.47 8.30
CA GLN A 14 -10.78 -6.65 7.70
C GLN A 14 -10.77 -6.59 6.17
N GLN A 15 -10.60 -5.41 5.58
CA GLN A 15 -10.52 -5.24 4.14
C GLN A 15 -9.11 -5.62 3.65
N PRO A 16 -8.97 -6.34 2.52
CA PRO A 16 -7.66 -6.58 1.93
C PRO A 16 -6.91 -5.29 1.62
N VAL A 17 -5.61 -5.26 1.90
CA VAL A 17 -4.73 -4.13 1.61
C VAL A 17 -3.59 -4.54 0.69
N VAL A 18 -3.21 -3.65 -0.23
CA VAL A 18 -2.05 -3.82 -1.09
C VAL A 18 -1.03 -2.75 -0.72
N VAL A 19 0.22 -3.16 -0.50
CA VAL A 19 1.33 -2.24 -0.21
C VAL A 19 2.33 -2.21 -1.35
N TYR A 20 2.80 -1.02 -1.71
CA TYR A 20 3.75 -0.81 -2.79
C TYR A 20 4.65 0.40 -2.52
N CYS A 21 5.76 0.50 -3.26
CA CYS A 21 6.61 1.70 -3.29
C CYS A 21 7.21 1.86 -4.69
N GLN A 22 8.53 1.97 -4.84
CA GLN A 22 9.18 1.94 -6.16
C GLN A 22 9.42 0.51 -6.66
N SER A 23 10.05 -0.32 -5.83
CA SER A 23 10.53 -1.68 -6.16
C SER A 23 10.40 -2.59 -4.93
N HIS A 24 9.29 -2.44 -4.21
CA HIS A 24 8.96 -3.12 -2.95
C HIS A 24 9.85 -2.89 -1.71
N HIS A 25 11.09 -2.41 -1.84
CA HIS A 25 12.04 -2.32 -0.73
C HIS A 25 11.50 -1.57 0.51
N ARG A 26 10.84 -0.42 0.31
CA ARG A 26 10.27 0.37 1.42
C ARG A 26 8.96 -0.20 1.93
N SER A 27 8.12 -0.70 1.02
CA SER A 27 6.83 -1.29 1.39
C SER A 27 6.96 -2.63 2.13
N GLY A 28 8.13 -3.27 2.12
CA GLY A 28 8.41 -4.47 2.92
C GLY A 28 8.16 -4.26 4.42
N LEU A 29 8.47 -3.07 4.96
CA LEU A 29 8.16 -2.74 6.36
C LEU A 29 6.65 -2.74 6.60
N ALA A 30 5.87 -2.08 5.73
CA ALA A 30 4.42 -2.04 5.83
C ALA A 30 3.79 -3.45 5.69
N TYR A 31 4.34 -4.28 4.81
CA TYR A 31 3.92 -5.66 4.63
C TYR A 31 4.08 -6.47 5.94
N ILE A 32 5.25 -6.40 6.57
CA ILE A 32 5.50 -7.11 7.84
C ILE A 32 4.58 -6.59 8.95
N VAL A 33 4.43 -5.27 9.09
CA VAL A 33 3.53 -4.68 10.08
C VAL A 33 2.09 -5.17 9.87
N ALA A 34 1.60 -5.18 8.63
CA ALA A 34 0.25 -5.65 8.32
C ALA A 34 0.07 -7.15 8.65
N ARG A 35 1.07 -7.99 8.33
CA ARG A 35 1.07 -9.42 8.71
C ARG A 35 0.99 -9.62 10.22
N LEU A 36 1.77 -8.87 11.01
CA LEU A 36 1.74 -8.92 12.47
C LEU A 36 0.39 -8.49 13.07
N LEU A 37 -0.37 -7.67 12.35
CA LEU A 37 -1.71 -7.22 12.75
C LEU A 37 -2.83 -8.16 12.30
N ASN A 38 -2.51 -9.29 11.64
CA ASN A 38 -3.47 -10.16 10.96
C ASN A 38 -4.34 -9.44 9.91
N TRP A 39 -3.80 -8.38 9.30
CA TRP A 39 -4.46 -7.68 8.20
C TRP A 39 -4.23 -8.48 6.91
N PRO A 40 -5.28 -8.87 6.14
CA PRO A 40 -5.14 -9.49 4.83
C PRO A 40 -4.35 -8.61 3.83
N VAL A 41 -3.02 -8.76 3.82
CA VAL A 41 -2.11 -7.94 3.02
C VAL A 41 -1.54 -8.69 1.82
N LYS A 42 -1.42 -7.98 0.69
CA LYS A 42 -0.63 -8.38 -0.47
C LYS A 42 0.48 -7.38 -0.72
N ALA A 43 1.65 -7.88 -1.10
CA ALA A 43 2.72 -7.05 -1.63
C ALA A 43 2.51 -6.90 -3.14
N TYR A 44 2.53 -5.67 -3.64
CA TYR A 44 2.77 -5.44 -5.07
C TYR A 44 4.26 -5.15 -5.25
N ASP A 45 4.99 -6.13 -5.80
CA ASP A 45 6.45 -6.15 -5.82
C ASP A 45 7.02 -5.31 -6.97
N ALA A 46 6.46 -5.45 -8.16
CA ALA A 46 6.80 -4.66 -9.34
C ALA A 46 6.49 -3.16 -9.13
N ALA A 47 5.45 -2.88 -8.34
CA ALA A 47 5.16 -1.56 -7.76
C ALA A 47 5.16 -0.43 -8.81
N TRP A 48 5.62 0.77 -8.44
CA TRP A 48 5.66 1.90 -9.38
C TRP A 48 6.63 1.68 -10.54
N SER A 49 7.68 0.86 -10.35
CA SER A 49 8.63 0.57 -11.44
C SER A 49 7.99 -0.20 -12.60
N GLU A 50 6.92 -0.94 -12.36
CA GLU A 50 6.10 -1.52 -13.43
C GLU A 50 4.96 -0.57 -13.79
N TRP A 51 4.13 -0.19 -12.81
CA TRP A 51 2.89 0.54 -13.08
C TRP A 51 3.13 1.86 -13.79
N GLY A 52 4.16 2.61 -13.37
CA GLY A 52 4.51 3.91 -13.94
C GLY A 52 5.19 3.82 -15.32
N ASN A 53 5.63 2.63 -15.75
CA ASN A 53 6.25 2.41 -17.06
C ASN A 53 5.29 1.78 -18.08
N ARG A 54 4.11 1.34 -17.66
CA ARG A 54 3.05 0.88 -18.56
C ARG A 54 2.39 2.05 -19.26
N LEU A 55 2.15 1.90 -20.57
CA LEU A 55 1.46 2.92 -21.38
C LEU A 55 -0.04 3.00 -21.09
N ASP A 56 -0.63 1.92 -20.58
CA ASP A 56 -2.08 1.78 -20.32
C ASP A 56 -2.46 2.02 -18.85
N SER A 57 -1.49 2.28 -17.98
CA SER A 57 -1.75 2.53 -16.57
C SER A 57 -2.43 3.86 -16.33
N PRO A 58 -3.54 3.92 -15.58
CA PRO A 58 -4.05 5.17 -15.08
C PRO A 58 -3.08 5.75 -14.05
N ILE A 59 -2.71 7.02 -14.22
CA ILE A 59 -1.83 7.77 -13.34
C ILE A 59 -2.50 9.10 -13.01
N ILE A 60 -2.64 9.40 -11.71
CA ILE A 60 -3.11 10.70 -11.22
C ILE A 60 -1.90 11.43 -10.62
N SER A 61 -1.74 12.73 -10.91
CA SER A 61 -0.59 13.55 -10.49
C SER A 61 -1.06 14.91 -9.96
N GLY A 62 -0.21 15.57 -9.16
CA GLY A 62 -0.50 16.85 -8.51
C GLY A 62 -0.61 16.72 -6.99
N GLU A 63 -0.76 17.85 -6.30
CA GLU A 63 -0.74 17.93 -4.82
C GLU A 63 -2.10 17.54 -4.19
N SER A 64 -3.18 17.62 -4.95
CA SER A 64 -4.52 17.19 -4.55
C SER A 64 -5.21 16.47 -5.70
N PRO A 65 -4.82 15.21 -5.97
CA PRO A 65 -5.45 14.39 -7.00
C PRO A 65 -6.91 14.12 -6.65
N SER A 66 -7.81 14.36 -7.61
CA SER A 66 -9.26 14.08 -7.53
C SER A 66 -9.57 12.62 -7.82
#